data_AF-A0A0F9K9E1-F1
#
_entry.id   AF-A0A0F9K9E1-F1
#
_cell.length_a   1.000
_cell.length_b   1.000
_cell.length_c   1.000
_cell.angle_alpha   90.00
_cell.angle_beta   90.00
_cell.angle_gamma   90.00
#
_symmetry.space_group_name_H-M   'P 1'
#
loop_
_entity.id
_entity.type
_entity.pdbx_description
1 polymer ?
#
loop_
_entity_poly.entity_id
_entity_poly.type
_entity_poly.pdbx_seq_one_letter_code
_entity_poly.pdbx_strand_id
1 'polypeptide(L)' 'MRDIYTAPECPKCESLKDKYITQGLEYIERDADRLKNPAIDRDDIDVEAFIQLSMQNMVLPVEVNK' A
#
# COMPACT_ATOMS: atom_id res chain seq x y z
N MET A 1 8.59 -1.95 -10.09
CA MET A 1 7.49 -2.85 -9.64
C MET A 1 6.72 -2.08 -8.57
N ARG A 2 5.40 -2.26 -8.43
CA ARG A 2 4.59 -1.46 -7.48
C ARG A 2 4.20 -2.26 -6.25
N ASP A 3 4.46 -1.71 -5.07
CA ASP A 3 3.97 -2.25 -3.81
C ASP A 3 2.79 -1.40 -3.36
N ILE A 4 1.63 -2.01 -3.16
CA ILE A 4 0.44 -1.34 -2.64
C ILE A 4 0.11 -1.83 -1.25
N TYR A 5 -0.12 -0.89 -0.34
CA TYR A 5 -0.59 -1.19 1.00
C TYR A 5 -2.10 -1.02 1.06
N THR A 6 -2.79 -2.11 1.40
CA THR A 6 -4.25 -2.20 1.46
C THR A 6 -4.69 -2.71 2.83
N ALA A 7 -5.96 -2.51 3.17
CA ALA A 7 -6.56 -3.06 4.38
C ALA A 7 -7.91 -3.71 4.04
N PRO A 8 -8.39 -4.65 4.88
CA PRO A 8 -9.76 -5.13 4.80
C PRO A 8 -10.76 -3.96 4.79
N GLU A 9 -11.86 -4.14 4.07
CA GLU A 9 -12.96 -3.14 4.03
C GLU A 9 -12.52 -1.75 3.53
N CYS A 10 -11.61 -1.70 2.55
CA CYS A 10 -11.15 -0.47 1.91
C CYS A 10 -11.66 -0.37 0.45
N PRO A 11 -12.78 0.31 0.17
CA PRO A 11 -13.33 0.41 -1.18
C PRO A 11 -12.38 1.04 -2.21
N LYS A 12 -11.54 1.99 -1.76
CA LYS A 12 -10.51 2.60 -2.62
C LYS A 12 -9.40 1.62 -3.00
N CYS A 13 -9.08 0.69 -2.10
CA CYS A 13 -8.07 -0.34 -2.34
C CYS A 13 -8.57 -1.33 -3.40
N GLU A 14 -9.82 -1.78 -3.30
CA GLU A 14 -10.46 -2.62 -4.33
C GLU A 14 -10.51 -1.90 -5.69
N SER A 15 -10.92 -0.63 -5.70
CA SER A 15 -10.97 0.17 -6.94
C SER A 15 -9.59 0.31 -7.60
N LEU A 16 -8.52 0.45 -6.80
CA LEU A 16 -7.15 0.54 -7.31
C LEU A 16 -6.69 -0.80 -7.89
N LYS A 17 -6.96 -1.91 -7.20
CA LYS A 17 -6.63 -3.27 -7.66
C LYS A 17 -7.32 -3.59 -8.98
N ASP A 18 -8.61 -3.30 -9.10
CA ASP A 18 -9.36 -3.48 -10.35
C ASP A 18 -8.77 -2.66 -11.51
N LYS A 19 -8.37 -1.42 -11.23
CA LYS A 19 -7.72 -0.56 -12.22
C LYS A 19 -6.39 -1.16 -12.70
N TYR A 20 -5.57 -1.68 -11.78
CA TYR A 20 -4.30 -2.31 -12.12
C TYR A 20 -4.49 -3.59 -12.92
N ILE A 21 -5.43 -4.45 -12.52
CA ILE A 21 -5.80 -5.66 -13.26
C ILE A 21 -6.26 -5.30 -14.67
N THR A 22 -7.16 -4.32 -14.81
CA THR A 22 -7.70 -3.87 -16.10
C THR A 22 -6.60 -3.30 -17.03
N GLN A 23 -5.58 -2.66 -16.45
CA GLN A 23 -4.47 -2.08 -17.21
C GLN A 23 -3.31 -3.08 -17.43
N GLY A 24 -3.41 -4.31 -16.92
CA GLY A 24 -2.33 -5.30 -16.99
C GLY A 24 -1.07 -4.88 -16.23
N LEU A 25 -1.24 -4.08 -15.16
CA LEU A 25 -0.13 -3.60 -14.33
C LEU A 25 0.19 -4.60 -13.22
N GLU A 26 1.45 -5.00 -13.11
CA GLU A 26 1.92 -5.86 -12.02
C GLU A 26 2.09 -5.07 -10.72
N TYR A 27 1.58 -5.63 -9.63
CA TYR A 27 1.69 -5.08 -8.29
C TYR A 27 1.83 -6.18 -7.24
N ILE A 28 2.41 -5.82 -6.10
CA ILE A 28 2.48 -6.63 -4.88
C ILE A 28 1.53 -5.99 -3.87
N GLU A 29 0.54 -6.75 -3.40
CA GLU A 29 -0.31 -6.34 -2.30
C GLU A 29 0.35 -6.65 -0.95
N ARG A 30 0.38 -5.65 -0.08
CA ARG A 30 0.90 -5.72 1.29
C ARG A 30 -0.17 -5.25 2.27
N ASP A 31 -0.16 -5.83 3.47
CA ASP A 31 -1.08 -5.43 4.53
C ASP A 31 -0.66 -4.09 5.15
N ALA A 32 -1.56 -3.10 5.15
CA ALA A 32 -1.36 -1.78 5.74
C ALA A 32 -1.16 -1.82 7.26
N ASP A 33 -1.58 -2.88 7.96
CA ASP A 33 -1.31 -3.04 9.40
C ASP A 33 0.19 -3.17 9.70
N ARG A 34 1.01 -3.57 8.70
CA ARG A 34 2.49 -3.52 8.79
C ARG A 34 3.02 -2.11 9.06
N LEU A 35 2.30 -1.08 8.59
CA LEU A 35 2.69 0.33 8.77
C LEU A 35 2.31 0.84 10.16
N LYS A 36 1.31 0.23 10.81
CA LYS A 36 0.83 0.62 12.15
C LYS A 36 1.66 -0.01 13.26
N ASN A 37 2.12 -1.24 13.07
CA ASN A 37 2.95 -1.94 14.05
C ASN A 37 4.43 -1.72 13.75
N PRO A 38 5.28 -1.41 14.73
CA PRO A 38 6.73 -1.56 14.60
C PRO A 38 7.06 -3.06 14.69
N ALA A 39 6.57 -3.85 13.74
CA ALA A 39 7.07 -5.20 13.56
C ALA A 39 8.56 -5.10 13.18
N ILE A 40 9.36 -6.03 13.71
CA ILE A 40 10.82 -6.01 13.69
C ILE A 40 11.40 -6.08 12.25
N ASP A 41 10.57 -6.38 11.25
CA ASP A 41 10.94 -6.53 9.83
C ASP A 41 10.33 -5.44 8.92
N ARG A 42 10.57 -4.16 9.23
CA ARG A 42 10.30 -3.08 8.27
C ARG A 42 11.40 -3.03 7.23
N ASP A 43 11.02 -3.18 5.97
CA ASP A 43 11.92 -2.93 4.84
C ASP A 43 11.80 -1.47 4.37
N ASP A 44 12.72 -1.03 3.50
CA ASP A 44 12.75 0.36 3.00
C ASP A 44 11.42 0.78 2.36
N ILE A 45 10.69 -0.18 1.80
CA ILE A 45 9.37 0.00 1.18
C ILE A 45 8.31 0.28 2.26
N ASP A 46 8.32 -0.46 3.37
CA ASP A 46 7.43 -0.17 4.52
C ASP A 46 7.69 1.24 5.09
N VAL A 47 8.96 1.69 5.12
CA VAL A 47 9.32 3.03 5.59
C VAL A 47 8.78 4.12 4.65
N GLU A 48 9.00 3.98 3.35
CA GLU A 48 8.49 4.94 2.36
C GLU A 48 6.96 4.98 2.38
N ALA A 49 6.31 3.81 2.45
CA ALA A 49 4.86 3.71 2.55
C ALA A 49 4.32 4.40 3.80
N PHE A 50 4.99 4.30 4.95
CA PHE A 50 4.58 4.98 6.18
C PHE A 50 4.68 6.52 6.05
N ILE A 51 5.73 7.02 5.40
CA ILE A 51 5.89 8.45 5.13
C ILE A 51 4.77 8.94 4.22
N GLN A 52 4.50 8.23 3.11
CA GLN A 52 3.42 8.56 2.20
C GLN A 52 2.05 8.49 2.88
N LEU A 53 1.79 7.44 3.67
CA LEU A 53 0.57 7.28 4.44
C LEU A 53 0.35 8.49 5.37
N SER A 54 1.40 8.94 6.05
CA SER A 54 1.38 10.12 6.92
C SER A 54 1.08 11.41 6.15
N MET A 55 1.65 11.56 4.95
CA MET A 55 1.35 12.69 4.05
C MET A 55 -0.08 12.66 3.50
N GLN A 56 -0.68 11.49 3.38
CA GLN A 56 -2.03 11.27 2.88
C GLN A 56 -3.09 11.26 4.00
N ASN A 57 -2.79 11.84 5.17
CA ASN A 57 -3.68 11.86 6.34
C ASN A 57 -4.11 10.44 6.79
N MET A 58 -3.22 9.46 6.70
CA MET A 58 -3.48 8.07 7.07
C MET A 58 -4.57 7.39 6.23
N VAL A 59 -4.71 7.78 4.96
CA VAL A 59 -5.69 7.22 4.02
C VAL A 59 -5.06 6.14 3.14
N LEU A 60 -5.79 5.04 2.95
CA LEU A 60 -5.44 3.95 2.04
C LEU A 60 -6.19 4.06 0.70
N PRO A 61 -5.68 3.43 -0.37
CA PRO A 61 -4.41 2.69 -0.46
C PRO A 61 -3.18 3.60 -0.53
N VAL A 62 -2.01 3.07 -0.20
CA VAL A 62 -0.72 3.75 -0.43
C VAL A 62 0.07 2.98 -1.49
N GLU A 63 0.64 3.71 -2.43
CA GLU A 63 1.37 3.18 -3.59
C GLU A 63 2.86 3.56 -3.49
N VAL A 64 3.74 2.56 -3.43
CA VAL A 64 5.19 2.75 -3.47
C VAL A 64 5.72 2.20 -4.79
N ASN A 65 6.44 3.04 -5.53
CA ASN A 65 7.09 2.65 -6.78
C ASN A 65 8.57 2.40 -6.51
N LYS A 66 9.04 1.18 -6.80
CA LYS A 66 10.47 0.84 -6.84
C LYS A 66 11.01 0.85 -8.26
#